data_AF-A0A1H6X0V2-F1
#
_entry.id   AF-A0A1H6X0V2-F1
#
_cell.length_a   1.000
_cell.length_b   1.000
_cell.length_c   1.000
_cell.angle_alpha   90.00
_cell.angle_beta   90.00
_cell.angle_gamma   90.00
#
_symmetry.space_group_name_H-M   'P 1'
#
loop_
_entity.id
_entity.type
_entity.pdbx_description
1 polymer ?
#
loop_
_entity_poly.entity_id
_entity_poly.type
_entity_poly.pdbx_seq_one_letter_code
_entity_poly.pdbx_strand_id
1 'polypeptide(L)' 'MKLFQIAILISMLSCGGSPGPSPAAPEPVDESGKPQYLALGDSYTIGQGVSVDDRWPFRGRL' A
#
# COMPACT_ATOMS: atom_id res chain seq x y z
N MET A 1 42.26 2.60 -2.46
CA MET A 1 41.39 2.48 -1.26
C MET A 1 40.35 3.60 -1.14
N LYS A 2 40.72 4.88 -1.35
CA LYS A 2 39.76 6.01 -1.27
C LYS A 2 38.65 6.00 -2.34
N LEU A 3 38.95 5.58 -3.58
CA LEU A 3 37.91 5.46 -4.62
C LEU A 3 36.80 4.46 -4.27
N PHE A 4 37.14 3.37 -3.60
CA PHE A 4 36.17 2.34 -3.21
C PHE A 4 35.17 2.87 -2.18
N GLN A 5 35.63 3.72 -1.26
CA GLN A 5 34.75 4.33 -0.26
C GLN A 5 33.81 5.38 -0.87
N ILE A 6 34.28 6.14 -1.87
CA ILE A 6 33.44 7.11 -2.58
C ILE A 6 32.33 6.39 -3.36
N ALA A 7 32.64 5.25 -4.00
CA ALA A 7 31.65 4.46 -4.73
C ALA A 7 30.54 3.90 -3.83
N ILE A 8 30.90 3.41 -2.64
CA ILE A 8 29.93 2.89 -1.65
C ILE A 8 29.01 4.01 -1.16
N LEU A 9 29.55 5.20 -0.91
CA LEU A 9 28.77 6.34 -0.45
C LEU A 9 27.73 6.78 -1.49
N ILE A 10 28.10 6.83 -2.77
CA ILE A 10 27.20 7.22 -3.87
C ILE A 10 26.05 6.20 -4.04
N SER A 11 26.34 4.91 -3.88
CA SER A 11 25.33 3.86 -4.03
C SER A 11 24.22 3.90 -2.97
N MET A 12 24.53 4.40 -1.77
CA MET A 12 23.57 4.52 -0.67
C MET A 12 22.59 5.71 -0.88
N LEU A 13 23.01 6.77 -1.57
CA LEU A 13 22.17 7.95 -1.83
C LEU A 13 21.13 7.74 -2.94
N SER A 14 21.21 6.65 -3.71
CA SER A 14 20.31 6.40 -4.83
C SER A 14 18.97 5.77 -4.45
N CYS A 15 18.70 5.54 -3.15
CA CYS A 15 17.41 5.04 -2.66
C CYS A 15 16.39 6.19 -2.54
N GLY A 16 16.13 6.89 -3.64
CA GLY A 16 15.04 7.84 -3.78
C GLY A 16 13.79 7.09 -4.22
N GLY A 17 12.98 6.64 -3.26
CA GLY A 17 11.73 5.94 -3.53
C GLY A 17 10.81 6.79 -4.39
N SER A 18 10.58 6.35 -5.63
CA SER A 18 9.54 6.93 -6.48
C SER A 18 8.19 6.63 -5.80
N PRO A 19 7.32 7.63 -5.56
CA PRO A 19 5.99 7.36 -5.02
C PRO A 19 5.27 6.45 -6.02
N GLY A 20 5.13 5.18 -5.64
CA GLY A 20 4.33 4.24 -6.39
C GLY A 20 2.89 4.76 -6.49
N PRO A 21 2.12 4.32 -7.51
CA PRO A 21 0.73 4.75 -7.66
C PRO A 21 -0.02 4.54 -6.35
N SER A 22 -0.42 5.65 -5.73
CA SER A 22 -1.29 5.60 -4.56
C SER A 22 -2.63 5.03 -5.01
N PRO A 23 -3.15 3.99 -4.36
CA PRO A 23 -4.49 3.50 -4.65
C PRO A 23 -5.47 4.68 -4.54
N ALA A 24 -6.37 4.81 -5.52
CA ALA A 24 -7.45 5.78 -5.43
C ALA A 24 -8.25 5.48 -4.15
N ALA A 25 -8.49 6.52 -3.34
CA ALA A 25 -9.37 6.40 -2.19
C ALA A 25 -10.76 5.99 -2.71
N PRO A 26 -11.41 4.99 -2.09
CA PRO A 26 -12.79 4.65 -2.45
C PRO A 26 -13.67 5.88 -2.24
N GLU A 27 -14.59 6.14 -3.18
CA GLU A 27 -15.59 7.18 -2.99
C GLU A 27 -16.45 6.85 -1.75
N PRO A 28 -16.75 7.84 -0.89
CA PRO A 28 -17.58 7.62 0.28
C PRO A 28 -18.99 7.25 -0.17
N VAL A 29 -19.36 5.99 0.05
CA VAL A 29 -20.75 5.53 -0.05
C VAL A 29 -21.52 6.18 1.11
N ASP A 30 -22.71 6.72 0.86
CA ASP A 30 -23.58 7.30 1.89
C ASP A 30 -24.06 6.19 2.85
N GLU A 31 -23.24 5.96 3.89
CA GLU A 31 -23.41 4.93 4.92
C GLU A 31 -23.82 5.57 6.26
N SER A 32 -24.56 6.69 6.20
CA SER A 32 -25.00 7.42 7.40
C SER A 32 -25.75 6.49 8.37
N GLY A 33 -25.19 6.28 9.56
CA GLY A 33 -25.74 5.42 10.61
C GLY A 33 -25.24 3.96 10.63
N LYS A 34 -24.39 3.54 9.69
CA LYS A 34 -23.78 2.20 9.71
C LYS A 34 -22.40 2.21 10.36
N PRO A 35 -22.01 1.14 11.09
CA PRO A 35 -20.67 1.04 11.65
C PRO A 35 -19.62 0.96 10.54
N GLN A 36 -18.62 1.85 10.60
CA GLN A 36 -17.48 1.83 9.70
C GLN A 36 -16.35 0.98 10.28
N TYR A 37 -15.78 0.10 9.46
CA TYR A 37 -14.71 -0.81 9.86
C TYR A 37 -13.45 -0.53 9.03
N LEU A 38 -12.30 -0.46 9.70
CA LEU A 38 -10.99 -0.35 9.08
C LEU A 38 -10.28 -1.70 9.13
N ALA A 39 -9.95 -2.25 7.97
CA ALA A 39 -9.11 -3.44 7.88
C ALA A 39 -7.63 -3.03 7.91
N LEU A 40 -6.92 -3.36 9.00
CA LEU A 40 -5.47 -3.20 9.12
C LEU A 40 -4.78 -4.54 8.86
N GLY A 41 -3.75 -4.52 8.01
CA GLY A 41 -2.95 -5.69 7.68
C GLY A 41 -1.83 -5.35 6.71
N ASP A 42 -1.03 -6.36 6.35
CA ASP A 42 -0.03 -6.28 5.29
C ASP A 42 -0.66 -6.49 3.90
N SER A 43 0.17 -6.44 2.85
CA SER A 43 -0.24 -6.61 1.45
C SER A 43 -0.96 -7.94 1.18
N TYR A 44 -0.60 -9.01 1.90
CA TYR A 44 -1.24 -10.32 1.79
C TYR A 44 -2.61 -10.34 2.45
N THR A 45 -2.75 -9.66 3.59
CA THR A 45 -3.98 -9.60 4.38
C THR A 45 -5.03 -8.71 3.72
N ILE A 46 -4.62 -7.59 3.11
CA ILE A 46 -5.54 -6.66 2.43
C ILE A 46 -5.82 -7.06 0.97
N GLY A 47 -5.15 -8.10 0.44
CA GLY A 47 -5.34 -8.56 -0.94
C GLY A 47 -4.81 -7.57 -1.99
N GLN A 48 -3.60 -7.05 -1.79
CA GLN A 48 -2.95 -6.20 -2.77
C GLN A 48 -2.68 -6.99 -4.07
N GLY A 49 -3.09 -6.45 -5.21
CA GLY A 49 -2.97 -7.13 -6.51
C GLY A 49 -4.15 -8.04 -6.86
N VAL A 50 -5.14 -8.16 -5.98
CA VAL A 50 -6.39 -8.89 -6.23
C VAL A 50 -7.52 -7.90 -6.50
N SER A 51 -8.51 -8.32 -7.31
CA SER A 51 -9.72 -7.54 -7.58
C SER A 51 -10.42 -7.17 -6.25
N VAL A 52 -11.10 -6.02 -6.20
CA VAL A 52 -11.67 -5.51 -4.94
C VAL A 52 -12.66 -6.51 -4.31
N ASP A 53 -13.50 -7.13 -5.14
CA ASP A 53 -14.52 -8.09 -4.70
C ASP A 53 -13.94 -9.39 -4.17
N ASP A 54 -12.72 -9.74 -4.60
CA ASP A 54 -12.02 -10.94 -4.14
C ASP A 54 -11.26 -10.73 -2.83
N ARG A 55 -11.04 -9.47 -2.40
CA ARG A 55 -10.27 -9.15 -1.20
C ARG A 55 -11.00 -9.62 0.06
N TRP A 56 -10.21 -10.07 1.02
CA TRP A 56 -10.71 -10.58 2.29
C TRP A 56 -11.70 -9.62 3.01
N PRO A 57 -11.44 -8.31 3.13
CA PRO A 57 -12.37 -7.39 3.79
C PRO A 57 -13.71 -7.18 3.08
N PHE A 58 -13.81 -7.57 1.80
CA PHE A 58 -15.02 -7.44 0.98
C PHE A 58 -15.82 -8.74 0.92
N ARG A 59 -15.20 -9.91 1.18
CA ARG A 59 -15.91 -11.19 1.33
C ARG A 59 -16.70 -11.19 2.63
N GLY A 60 -18.02 -10.97 2.54
CA GLY A 60 -18.94 -11.02 3.68
C GLY A 60 -19.91 -9.85 3.77
N ARG A 61 -19.84 -8.88 2.85
CA ARG A 61 -20.84 -7.81 2.72
C ARG A 61 -22.06 -8.34 1.93
N LEU A 62 -22.90 -9.15 2.59
CA LEU A 62 -24.26 -9.50 2.17
C LEU A 62 -25.28 -8.59 2.86
#